data_AF-A0A7C5UT80-F1
#
_entry.id   AF-A0A7C5UT80-F1
#
_cell.length_a   1.000
_cell.length_b   1.000
_cell.length_c   1.000
_cell.angle_alpha   90.00
_cell.angle_beta   90.00
_cell.angle_gamma   90.00
#
_symmetry.space_group_name_H-M   'P 1'
#
loop_
_entity.id
_entity.type
_entity.pdbx_description
1 polymer ?
#
loop_
_entity_poly.entity_id
_entity_poly.type
_entity_poly.pdbx_seq_one_letter_code
_entity_poly.pdbx_strand_id
1 'polypeptide(L)'
;PGLQGLRLLDDTYSAIPSSTLAALDTLEALPAGRRVAVLGDMPDCGPFADGLRTVGRRVAQVADRLVTCGDRASRIAEAARQAGLEDVHVTYTPEDAARSARQGLSAGDAILVKGAPEARMEGVVEHLLADPREAPTLLVRQAQPRPPAWKGALERPTWVELDLEAIAHNCERLVELAGPGVEVMVVLKADAYGHGAVRIAHTVLAHGARRLAVACLNEAVALRQAGVEAPILIPGYLPPWQARAALLHNVTCAVFSEEVVQALSAAARDLRSVARVHLKVDTGMGRLGLFPEEVLPFLERTWHLPGILWEGIFTHFSVADDPAEDPYTEEQIRRFTALLEELERAGYHFPLVHASNSAALLRFPQARFNLVRPGIALYGLAPSVKVPLPPGFRPALRFKTMVAQVRDFPPGSSISYGRTYRTSGQQRIAVLPVGYADGFRRAPHHWGEVLIRGRRAPIVGRVCMDYTMVEVSHIPGVRAGDEVVLIGRQGEEEITVEEVAERLGTINYEVVSQILARVPRLV
;
A
#
# COMPACT_ATOMS: atom_id res chain seq x y z
N PRO A 1 -5.18 32.73 -5.81
CA PRO A 1 -4.70 33.03 -4.43
C PRO A 1 -4.79 31.75 -3.61
N GLY A 2 -3.74 31.40 -2.86
CA GLY A 2 -3.76 30.21 -2.03
C GLY A 2 -4.34 30.45 -0.64
N LEU A 3 -4.67 29.36 0.05
CA LEU A 3 -5.06 29.37 1.46
C LEU A 3 -4.12 30.25 2.28
N GLN A 4 -4.65 30.94 3.30
CA GLN A 4 -3.84 31.68 4.27
C GLN A 4 -2.89 32.75 3.67
N GLY A 5 -3.22 33.28 2.47
CA GLY A 5 -2.40 34.32 1.82
C GLY A 5 -1.17 33.78 1.09
N LEU A 6 -1.15 32.48 0.77
CA LEU A 6 -0.11 31.85 -0.05
C LEU A 6 -0.15 32.35 -1.50
N ARG A 7 1.02 32.45 -2.13
CA ARG A 7 1.15 32.69 -3.57
C ARG A 7 1.31 31.36 -4.29
N LEU A 8 0.29 30.97 -5.05
CA LEU A 8 0.33 29.74 -5.86
C LEU A 8 0.78 30.05 -7.29
N LEU A 9 1.75 29.31 -7.77
CA LEU A 9 2.17 29.24 -9.17
C LEU A 9 1.71 27.90 -9.72
N ASP A 10 0.66 27.94 -10.53
CA ASP A 10 0.13 26.77 -11.21
C ASP A 10 0.77 26.62 -12.60
N ASP A 11 1.58 25.59 -12.77
CA ASP A 11 2.16 25.14 -14.05
C ASP A 11 1.86 23.64 -14.29
N THR A 12 0.62 23.24 -14.04
CA THR A 12 0.13 21.84 -14.16
C THR A 12 -0.22 21.40 -15.59
N TYR A 13 0.34 22.08 -16.61
CA TYR A 13 0.02 21.84 -18.02
C TYR A 13 1.02 20.94 -18.75
N SER A 14 2.29 20.97 -18.36
CA SER A 14 3.34 20.15 -18.97
C SER A 14 4.46 19.94 -17.98
N ALA A 15 5.11 18.77 -18.03
CA ALA A 15 6.31 18.55 -17.25
C ALA A 15 7.36 17.81 -18.09
N ILE A 16 8.35 18.59 -18.53
CA ILE A 16 9.61 18.12 -19.10
C ILE A 16 10.74 18.83 -18.35
N PRO A 17 11.98 18.27 -18.31
CA PRO A 17 13.05 18.85 -17.50
C PRO A 17 13.31 20.34 -17.75
N SER A 18 13.34 20.78 -19.01
CA SER A 18 13.60 22.19 -19.36
C SER A 18 12.49 23.15 -18.90
N SER A 19 11.21 22.78 -19.04
CA SER A 19 10.12 23.62 -18.56
C SER A 19 10.07 23.65 -17.03
N THR A 20 10.47 22.56 -16.36
CA THR A 20 10.56 22.51 -14.90
C THR A 20 11.66 23.40 -14.35
N LEU A 21 12.82 23.44 -15.00
CA LEU A 21 13.89 24.38 -14.63
C LEU A 21 13.45 25.84 -14.77
N ALA A 22 12.78 26.21 -15.86
CA ALA A 22 12.26 27.58 -16.04
C ALA A 22 11.20 27.97 -15.00
N ALA A 23 10.34 27.02 -14.61
CA ALA A 23 9.36 27.24 -13.54
C ALA A 23 10.04 27.45 -12.17
N LEU A 24 11.12 26.72 -11.89
CA LEU A 24 11.93 26.92 -10.68
C LEU A 24 12.64 28.29 -10.69
N ASP A 25 13.18 28.73 -11.82
CA ASP A 25 13.77 30.07 -11.94
C ASP A 25 12.72 31.17 -11.66
N THR A 26 11.47 30.92 -12.07
CA THR A 26 10.34 31.82 -11.76
C THR A 26 10.04 31.83 -10.25
N LEU A 27 10.07 30.67 -9.59
CA LEU A 27 9.89 30.55 -8.14
C LEU A 27 11.00 31.29 -7.36
N GLU A 28 12.26 31.19 -7.81
CA GLU A 28 13.40 31.89 -7.23
C GLU A 28 13.22 33.41 -7.30
N ALA A 29 12.82 33.92 -8.47
CA ALA A 29 12.65 35.33 -8.75
C ALA A 29 11.49 36.00 -7.97
N LEU A 30 10.54 35.22 -7.47
CA LEU A 30 9.42 35.76 -6.71
C LEU A 30 9.83 36.13 -5.27
N PRO A 31 9.36 37.27 -4.75
CA PRO A 31 9.49 37.57 -3.33
C PRO A 31 8.58 36.62 -2.55
N ALA A 32 9.18 35.77 -1.72
CA ALA A 32 8.51 34.81 -0.86
C ALA A 32 9.28 34.68 0.46
N GLY A 33 8.57 34.39 1.56
CA GLY A 33 9.19 34.01 2.83
C GLY A 33 9.89 32.66 2.70
N ARG A 34 9.09 31.63 2.41
CA ARG A 34 9.54 30.30 2.01
C ARG A 34 9.08 29.95 0.59
N ARG A 35 9.86 29.12 -0.07
CA ARG A 35 9.62 28.57 -1.41
C ARG A 35 9.41 27.06 -1.34
N VAL A 36 8.24 26.60 -1.78
CA VAL A 36 7.92 25.17 -1.88
C VAL A 36 7.77 24.78 -3.34
N ALA A 37 8.44 23.71 -3.76
CA ALA A 37 8.22 23.11 -5.07
C ALA A 37 7.42 21.81 -4.91
N VAL A 38 6.31 21.71 -5.62
CA VAL A 38 5.49 20.50 -5.74
C VAL A 38 5.57 19.98 -7.17
N LEU A 39 6.27 18.87 -7.36
CA LEU A 39 6.62 18.35 -8.69
C LEU A 39 6.02 16.96 -8.92
N GLY A 40 5.14 16.86 -9.92
CA GLY A 40 4.53 15.60 -10.37
C GLY A 40 5.43 14.79 -11.32
N ASP A 41 4.95 13.61 -11.70
CA ASP A 41 5.62 12.76 -12.67
C ASP A 41 5.88 13.47 -14.02
N MET A 42 7.09 13.24 -14.55
CA MET A 42 7.55 13.73 -15.86
C MET A 42 7.68 12.54 -16.82
N PRO A 43 6.61 12.18 -17.57
CA PRO A 43 6.62 11.02 -18.43
C PRO A 43 7.58 11.18 -19.64
N ASP A 44 7.65 12.39 -20.20
CA ASP A 44 8.51 12.72 -21.34
C ASP A 44 9.83 13.34 -20.90
N CYS A 45 10.77 12.51 -20.44
CA CYS A 45 12.13 12.96 -20.13
C CYS A 45 12.98 13.25 -21.39
N GLY A 46 12.48 12.92 -22.59
CA GLY A 46 13.24 13.02 -23.84
C GLY A 46 14.57 12.23 -23.79
N PRO A 47 15.54 12.53 -24.67
CA PRO A 47 16.87 11.89 -24.65
C PRO A 47 17.74 12.30 -23.43
N PHE A 48 17.23 13.14 -22.53
CA PHE A 48 17.94 13.56 -21.33
C PHE A 48 17.83 12.48 -20.23
N ALA A 49 18.69 11.46 -20.34
CA ALA A 49 18.84 10.41 -19.33
C ALA A 49 19.16 10.94 -17.91
N ASP A 50 19.52 12.23 -17.79
CA ASP A 50 19.87 12.92 -16.54
C ASP A 50 18.89 14.05 -16.13
N GLY A 51 17.77 14.20 -16.84
CA GLY A 51 16.85 15.33 -16.67
C GLY A 51 16.26 15.45 -15.26
N LEU A 52 15.78 14.34 -14.70
CA LEU A 52 15.20 14.31 -13.34
C LEU A 52 16.24 14.64 -12.26
N ARG A 53 17.49 14.16 -12.41
CA ARG A 53 18.58 14.47 -11.49
C ARG A 53 18.97 15.94 -11.54
N THR A 54 18.98 16.52 -12.74
CA THR A 54 19.23 17.95 -12.94
C THR A 54 18.16 18.80 -12.26
N VAL A 55 16.88 18.44 -12.44
CA VAL A 55 15.76 19.10 -11.74
C VAL A 55 15.93 19.00 -10.23
N GLY A 56 16.23 17.81 -9.68
CA GLY A 56 16.39 17.62 -8.23
C GLY A 56 17.50 18.49 -7.64
N ARG A 57 18.65 18.58 -8.32
CA ARG A 57 19.75 19.49 -7.92
C ARG A 57 19.34 20.96 -7.95
N ARG A 58 18.57 21.38 -8.95
CA ARG A 58 18.11 22.78 -9.05
C ARG A 58 17.10 23.11 -7.96
N VAL A 59 16.18 22.19 -7.63
CA VAL A 59 15.24 22.39 -6.53
C VAL A 59 15.97 22.63 -5.22
N ALA A 60 17.01 21.84 -4.92
CA ALA A 60 17.81 22.00 -3.70
C ALA A 60 18.49 23.37 -3.56
N GLN A 61 18.66 24.12 -4.65
CA GLN A 61 19.22 25.48 -4.63
C GLN A 61 18.16 26.57 -4.45
N VAL A 62 16.90 26.29 -4.82
CA VAL A 62 15.86 27.30 -5.01
C VAL A 62 14.75 27.20 -3.97
N ALA A 63 14.40 25.97 -3.57
CA ALA A 63 13.27 25.70 -2.69
C ALA A 63 13.74 25.32 -1.29
N ASP A 64 13.02 25.81 -0.29
CA ASP A 64 13.21 25.41 1.11
C ASP A 64 12.60 24.02 1.38
N ARG A 65 11.60 23.63 0.57
CA ARG A 65 10.96 22.31 0.61
C ARG A 65 10.64 21.78 -0.79
N LEU A 66 10.81 20.47 -0.96
CA LEU A 66 10.34 19.72 -2.13
C LEU A 66 9.27 18.70 -1.73
N VAL A 67 8.16 18.69 -2.45
CA VAL A 67 7.16 17.62 -2.42
C VAL A 67 7.07 17.02 -3.82
N THR A 68 7.33 15.73 -3.97
CA THR A 68 7.21 15.04 -5.26
C THR A 68 5.98 14.15 -5.29
N CYS A 69 5.20 14.15 -6.38
CA CYS A 69 4.01 13.32 -6.52
C CYS A 69 4.15 12.33 -7.69
N GLY A 70 4.28 11.03 -7.38
CA GLY A 70 4.41 9.96 -8.38
C GLY A 70 5.76 9.24 -8.38
N ASP A 71 5.84 8.13 -9.13
CA ASP A 71 7.00 7.23 -9.09
C ASP A 71 8.24 7.83 -9.76
N ARG A 72 8.08 8.48 -10.91
CA ARG A 72 9.21 9.09 -11.62
C ARG A 72 9.70 10.31 -10.86
N ALA A 73 8.78 11.07 -10.26
CA ALA A 73 9.06 12.23 -9.44
C ALA A 73 9.88 11.87 -8.19
N SER A 74 9.74 10.66 -7.64
CA SER A 74 10.57 10.20 -6.51
C SER A 74 12.09 10.25 -6.80
N ARG A 75 12.51 10.13 -8.07
CA ARG A 75 13.92 10.28 -8.48
C ARG A 75 14.41 11.72 -8.39
N ILE A 76 13.51 12.69 -8.52
CA ILE A 76 13.80 14.12 -8.30
C ILE A 76 14.09 14.33 -6.81
N ALA A 77 13.26 13.76 -5.93
CA ALA A 77 13.44 13.80 -4.49
C ALA A 77 14.79 13.19 -4.07
N GLU A 78 15.15 12.03 -4.60
CA GLU A 78 16.46 11.41 -4.34
C GLU A 78 17.62 12.33 -4.73
N ALA A 79 17.56 12.92 -5.93
CA ALA A 79 18.59 13.84 -6.40
C ALA A 79 18.67 15.15 -5.59
N ALA A 80 17.53 15.65 -5.10
CA ALA A 80 17.48 16.83 -4.25
C ALA A 80 18.10 16.56 -2.87
N ARG A 81 17.82 15.39 -2.26
CA ARG A 81 18.45 14.96 -1.00
C ARG A 81 19.96 14.81 -1.15
N GLN A 82 20.42 14.19 -2.24
CA GLN A 82 21.85 14.07 -2.55
C GLN A 82 22.52 15.44 -2.76
N ALA A 83 21.76 16.45 -3.17
CA ALA A 83 22.22 17.83 -3.34
C ALA A 83 22.14 18.68 -2.05
N GLY A 84 21.68 18.10 -0.93
CA GLY A 84 21.68 18.74 0.38
C GLY A 84 20.35 19.35 0.83
N LEU A 85 19.24 19.13 0.10
CA LEU A 85 17.92 19.55 0.58
C LEU A 85 17.43 18.58 1.66
N GLU A 86 17.24 19.10 2.88
CA GLU A 86 16.80 18.29 4.03
C GLU A 86 15.28 18.04 4.01
N ASP A 87 14.49 19.06 3.67
CA ASP A 87 13.02 19.01 3.70
C ASP A 87 12.46 18.51 2.36
N VAL A 88 12.47 17.17 2.18
CA VAL A 88 12.02 16.49 0.96
C VAL A 88 11.00 15.40 1.26
N HIS A 89 9.80 15.55 0.71
CA HIS A 89 8.69 14.62 0.85
C HIS A 89 8.32 13.94 -0.47
N VAL A 90 8.02 12.65 -0.40
CA VAL A 90 7.54 11.85 -1.54
C VAL A 90 6.09 11.46 -1.26
N THR A 91 5.20 11.79 -2.17
CA THR A 91 3.77 11.52 -2.13
C THR A 91 3.34 10.86 -3.45
N TYR A 92 2.10 10.37 -3.49
CA TYR A 92 1.58 9.66 -4.67
C TYR A 92 0.14 10.07 -5.04
N THR A 93 -0.50 10.90 -4.21
CA THR A 93 -1.82 11.48 -4.48
C THR A 93 -1.73 13.01 -4.49
N PRO A 94 -2.60 13.70 -5.23
CA PRO A 94 -2.70 15.15 -5.17
C PRO A 94 -3.03 15.67 -3.76
N GLU A 95 -3.88 14.97 -3.02
CA GLU A 95 -4.27 15.25 -1.64
C GLU A 95 -3.07 15.23 -0.69
N ASP A 96 -2.24 14.18 -0.76
CA ASP A 96 -1.04 14.05 0.06
C ASP A 96 0.00 15.10 -0.30
N ALA A 97 0.17 15.36 -1.60
CA ALA A 97 1.07 16.39 -2.09
C ALA A 97 0.67 17.76 -1.55
N ALA A 98 -0.63 18.12 -1.60
CA ALA A 98 -1.14 19.37 -1.06
C ALA A 98 -1.00 19.44 0.46
N ARG A 99 -1.31 18.34 1.16
CA ARG A 99 -1.16 18.24 2.62
C ARG A 99 0.29 18.42 3.07
N SER A 100 1.24 17.79 2.38
CA SER A 100 2.68 17.92 2.67
C SER A 100 3.19 19.33 2.33
N ALA A 101 2.75 19.88 1.19
CA ALA A 101 3.16 21.20 0.75
C ALA A 101 2.76 22.30 1.75
N ARG A 102 1.56 22.23 2.36
CA ARG A 102 1.06 23.25 3.28
C ARG A 102 1.65 23.21 4.70
N GLN A 103 2.38 22.17 5.08
CA GLN A 103 2.85 22.02 6.47
C GLN A 103 3.85 23.13 6.85
N GLY A 104 3.57 23.89 7.90
CA GLY A 104 4.51 24.91 8.40
C GLY A 104 4.72 26.10 7.46
N LEU A 105 3.75 26.38 6.57
CA LEU A 105 3.71 27.59 5.76
C LEU A 105 2.93 28.72 6.42
N SER A 106 3.21 29.95 5.99
CA SER A 106 2.61 31.20 6.48
C SER A 106 2.25 32.14 5.32
N ALA A 107 1.52 33.21 5.64
CA ALA A 107 1.18 34.24 4.65
C ALA A 107 2.43 34.84 4.01
N GLY A 108 2.46 34.94 2.68
CA GLY A 108 3.61 35.44 1.92
C GLY A 108 4.58 34.37 1.41
N ASP A 109 4.38 33.10 1.77
CA ASP A 109 5.12 31.98 1.15
C ASP A 109 4.61 31.68 -0.27
N ALA A 110 5.47 31.09 -1.09
CA ALA A 110 5.17 30.74 -2.48
C ALA A 110 5.26 29.24 -2.72
N ILE A 111 4.27 28.69 -3.42
CA ILE A 111 4.24 27.28 -3.84
C ILE A 111 4.18 27.22 -5.35
N LEU A 112 5.15 26.55 -5.96
CA LEU A 112 5.08 26.11 -7.36
C LEU A 112 4.45 24.72 -7.41
N VAL A 113 3.40 24.55 -8.21
CA VAL A 113 2.84 23.23 -8.52
C VAL A 113 3.04 22.97 -10.01
N LYS A 114 3.79 21.91 -10.33
CA LYS A 114 4.09 21.54 -11.70
C LYS A 114 3.90 20.05 -11.93
N GLY A 115 3.29 19.70 -13.06
CA GLY A 115 3.04 18.31 -13.43
C GLY A 115 2.63 18.17 -14.89
N ALA A 116 2.80 16.97 -15.43
CA ALA A 116 2.23 16.62 -16.71
C ALA A 116 0.70 16.41 -16.56
N PRO A 117 -0.09 16.56 -17.64
CA PRO A 117 -1.54 16.33 -17.59
C PRO A 117 -1.93 14.97 -17.01
N GLU A 118 -1.11 13.95 -17.24
CA GLU A 118 -1.34 12.59 -16.74
C GLU A 118 -1.19 12.49 -15.22
N ALA A 119 -0.40 13.38 -14.60
CA ALA A 119 -0.15 13.39 -13.16
C ALA A 119 -1.27 14.08 -12.35
N ARG A 120 -2.28 14.67 -13.02
CA ARG A 120 -3.45 15.32 -12.39
C ARG A 120 -3.09 16.32 -11.26
N MET A 121 -1.97 17.01 -11.42
CA MET A 121 -1.41 17.90 -10.38
C MET A 121 -2.28 19.14 -10.12
N GLU A 122 -3.25 19.44 -10.98
CA GLU A 122 -4.29 20.43 -10.72
C GLU A 122 -5.11 20.12 -9.46
N GLY A 123 -5.25 18.83 -9.09
CA GLY A 123 -5.87 18.44 -7.82
C GLY A 123 -5.10 18.98 -6.61
N VAL A 124 -3.76 19.06 -6.70
CA VAL A 124 -2.95 19.70 -5.66
C VAL A 124 -3.30 21.18 -5.55
N VAL A 125 -3.43 21.87 -6.70
CA VAL A 125 -3.76 23.29 -6.74
C VAL A 125 -5.15 23.52 -6.15
N GLU A 126 -6.13 22.68 -6.50
CA GLU A 126 -7.49 22.73 -5.96
C GLU A 126 -7.51 22.66 -4.44
N HIS A 127 -6.76 21.72 -3.84
CA HIS A 127 -6.62 21.58 -2.38
C HIS A 127 -5.88 22.74 -1.69
N LEU A 128 -5.18 23.58 -2.46
CA LEU A 128 -4.42 24.72 -1.96
C LEU A 128 -5.11 26.08 -2.21
N LEU A 129 -6.20 26.13 -2.98
CA LEU A 129 -6.93 27.37 -3.28
C LEU A 129 -7.58 27.98 -2.03
N ALA A 130 -7.58 29.32 -1.96
CA ALA A 130 -8.25 30.06 -0.89
C ALA A 130 -9.78 29.82 -0.88
N ASP A 131 -10.39 29.72 -2.06
CA ASP A 131 -11.79 29.33 -2.24
C ASP A 131 -11.87 28.21 -3.30
N PRO A 132 -12.13 26.96 -2.87
CA PRO A 132 -12.25 25.82 -3.79
C PRO A 132 -13.37 25.99 -4.85
N ARG A 133 -14.37 26.85 -4.59
CA ARG A 133 -15.47 27.10 -5.55
C ARG A 133 -14.99 27.84 -6.80
N GLU A 134 -13.83 28.49 -6.75
CA GLU A 134 -13.20 29.13 -7.91
C GLU A 134 -12.37 28.14 -8.75
N ALA A 135 -12.17 26.90 -8.29
CA ALA A 135 -11.40 25.90 -9.03
C ALA A 135 -11.90 25.70 -10.48
N PRO A 136 -13.21 25.60 -10.78
CA PRO A 136 -13.69 25.44 -12.15
C PRO A 136 -13.36 26.61 -13.09
N THR A 137 -13.16 27.82 -12.55
CA THR A 137 -12.85 29.04 -13.33
C THR A 137 -11.37 29.38 -13.37
N LEU A 138 -10.59 28.93 -12.38
CA LEU A 138 -9.13 29.15 -12.31
C LEU A 138 -8.33 28.00 -12.94
N LEU A 139 -8.83 26.76 -12.84
CA LEU A 139 -8.16 25.53 -13.29
C LEU A 139 -8.71 25.01 -14.64
N VAL A 140 -9.27 25.91 -15.47
CA VAL A 140 -10.09 25.64 -16.69
C VAL A 140 -9.45 24.69 -17.72
N ARG A 141 -8.18 24.31 -17.57
CA ARG A 141 -7.39 23.76 -18.66
C ARG A 141 -7.60 22.29 -19.01
N GLN A 142 -8.39 21.48 -18.27
CA GLN A 142 -8.41 20.01 -18.54
C GLN A 142 -9.78 19.30 -18.39
N ALA A 143 -10.91 20.00 -18.52
CA ALA A 143 -12.26 19.43 -18.38
C ALA A 143 -12.74 18.49 -19.52
N GLN A 144 -11.86 17.96 -20.39
CA GLN A 144 -12.27 16.90 -21.30
C GLN A 144 -11.95 15.53 -20.70
N PRO A 145 -12.93 14.62 -20.59
CA PRO A 145 -12.64 13.22 -20.32
C PRO A 145 -11.93 12.66 -21.55
N ARG A 146 -10.61 12.82 -21.60
CA ARG A 146 -9.80 11.98 -22.49
C ARG A 146 -10.04 10.53 -22.05
N PRO A 147 -10.13 9.57 -22.99
CA PRO A 147 -10.00 8.17 -22.61
C PRO A 147 -8.75 8.06 -21.74
N PRO A 148 -8.78 7.29 -20.63
CA PRO A 148 -7.69 7.30 -19.68
C PRO A 148 -6.33 7.21 -20.40
N ALA A 149 -5.41 8.11 -20.06
CA ALA A 149 -4.12 8.27 -20.73
C ALA A 149 -3.27 6.98 -20.73
N TRP A 150 -3.70 5.92 -20.03
CA TRP A 150 -3.06 4.62 -19.99
C TRP A 150 -3.08 3.84 -21.30
N LYS A 151 -3.99 4.12 -22.26
CA LYS A 151 -4.04 3.35 -23.53
C LYS A 151 -2.75 3.39 -24.37
N GLY A 152 -1.83 4.33 -24.09
CA GLY A 152 -0.48 4.36 -24.66
C GLY A 152 0.67 4.16 -23.65
N ALA A 153 0.37 4.12 -22.34
CA ALA A 153 1.36 4.09 -21.26
C ALA A 153 1.43 2.76 -20.50
N LEU A 154 0.51 1.83 -20.75
CA LEU A 154 0.56 0.50 -20.16
C LEU A 154 1.65 -0.36 -20.80
N GLU A 155 2.63 -0.77 -19.99
CA GLU A 155 3.62 -1.76 -20.40
C GLU A 155 2.98 -3.14 -20.67
N ARG A 156 1.81 -3.41 -20.08
CA ARG A 156 1.06 -4.65 -20.25
C ARG A 156 -0.46 -4.42 -20.33
N PRO A 157 -1.20 -5.24 -21.09
CA PRO A 157 -2.65 -5.14 -21.23
C PRO A 157 -3.44 -5.60 -19.99
N THR A 158 -2.77 -6.07 -18.95
CA THR A 158 -3.33 -6.54 -17.68
C THR A 158 -2.68 -5.74 -16.58
N TRP A 159 -3.48 -5.13 -15.70
CA TRP A 159 -3.00 -4.19 -14.69
C TRP A 159 -3.89 -4.19 -13.44
N VAL A 160 -3.36 -3.67 -12.35
CA VAL A 160 -4.10 -3.35 -11.13
C VAL A 160 -4.21 -1.84 -11.01
N GLU A 161 -5.40 -1.31 -10.74
CA GLU A 161 -5.63 0.08 -10.33
C GLU A 161 -5.74 0.12 -8.81
N LEU A 162 -5.08 1.09 -8.19
CA LEU A 162 -5.01 1.29 -6.75
C LEU A 162 -5.57 2.66 -6.40
N ASP A 163 -6.64 2.66 -5.62
CA ASP A 163 -7.26 3.86 -5.09
C ASP A 163 -6.56 4.25 -3.79
N LEU A 164 -5.55 5.13 -3.87
CA LEU A 164 -4.83 5.61 -2.68
C LEU A 164 -5.70 6.52 -1.80
N GLU A 165 -6.72 7.17 -2.34
CA GLU A 165 -7.70 7.91 -1.53
C GLU A 165 -8.53 6.95 -0.66
N ALA A 166 -8.90 5.78 -1.19
CA ALA A 166 -9.52 4.73 -0.40
C ALA A 166 -8.59 4.22 0.72
N ILE A 167 -7.31 4.02 0.44
CA ILE A 167 -6.31 3.63 1.45
C ILE A 167 -6.18 4.68 2.55
N ALA A 168 -6.04 5.95 2.15
CA ALA A 168 -6.03 7.11 3.02
C ALA A 168 -7.25 7.16 3.93
N HIS A 169 -8.44 7.08 3.34
CA HIS A 169 -9.72 7.08 4.06
C HIS A 169 -9.81 5.91 5.06
N ASN A 170 -9.50 4.69 4.61
CA ASN A 170 -9.53 3.51 5.47
C ASN A 170 -8.51 3.62 6.61
N CYS A 171 -7.34 4.19 6.38
CA CYS A 171 -6.33 4.44 7.41
C CYS A 171 -6.85 5.39 8.49
N GLU A 172 -7.43 6.52 8.11
CA GLU A 172 -8.05 7.48 9.04
C GLU A 172 -9.14 6.82 9.88
N ARG A 173 -10.01 6.01 9.24
CA ARG A 173 -11.04 5.23 9.93
C ARG A 173 -10.46 4.22 10.92
N LEU A 174 -9.36 3.57 10.58
CA LEU A 174 -8.68 2.64 11.50
C LEU A 174 -8.06 3.36 12.69
N VAL A 175 -7.49 4.55 12.49
CA VAL A 175 -6.98 5.42 13.57
C VAL A 175 -8.12 5.85 14.50
N GLU A 176 -9.24 6.27 13.94
CA GLU A 176 -10.45 6.62 14.72
C GLU A 176 -10.98 5.42 15.53
N LEU A 177 -11.01 4.23 14.92
CA LEU A 177 -11.44 3.00 15.59
C LEU A 177 -10.47 2.54 16.69
N ALA A 178 -9.17 2.77 16.52
CA ALA A 178 -8.18 2.46 17.55
C ALA A 178 -8.43 3.27 18.82
N GLY A 179 -8.83 4.53 18.68
CA GLY A 179 -9.17 5.44 19.76
C GLY A 179 -7.98 6.32 20.20
N PRO A 180 -8.25 7.33 21.05
CA PRO A 180 -7.23 8.27 21.49
C PRO A 180 -6.11 7.57 22.27
N GLY A 181 -4.86 7.92 21.96
CA GLY A 181 -3.68 7.37 22.64
C GLY A 181 -3.26 5.97 22.20
N VAL A 182 -3.96 5.36 21.24
CA VAL A 182 -3.60 4.06 20.66
C VAL A 182 -2.91 4.28 19.31
N GLU A 183 -1.67 3.83 19.18
CA GLU A 183 -0.96 3.90 17.91
C GLU A 183 -1.47 2.86 16.90
N VAL A 184 -1.35 3.17 15.60
CA VAL A 184 -1.64 2.22 14.51
C VAL A 184 -0.34 1.82 13.82
N MET A 185 -0.06 0.51 13.84
CA MET A 185 1.00 -0.15 13.05
C MET A 185 0.39 -0.85 11.84
N VAL A 186 0.54 -0.27 10.66
CA VAL A 186 -0.01 -0.87 9.45
C VAL A 186 0.84 -2.05 8.97
N VAL A 187 0.21 -3.18 8.68
CA VAL A 187 0.90 -4.38 8.18
C VAL A 187 0.97 -4.38 6.66
N LEU A 188 2.18 -4.25 6.11
CA LEU A 188 2.49 -4.14 4.67
C LEU A 188 3.23 -5.37 4.10
N LYS A 189 3.20 -6.50 4.79
CA LYS A 189 3.81 -7.75 4.30
C LYS A 189 3.23 -8.19 2.95
N ALA A 190 4.00 -9.00 2.22
CA ALA A 190 3.66 -9.50 0.90
C ALA A 190 3.30 -8.36 -0.07
N ASP A 191 4.19 -7.37 -0.15
CA ASP A 191 4.04 -6.17 -0.99
C ASP A 191 2.72 -5.40 -0.73
N ALA A 192 2.43 -5.12 0.55
CA ALA A 192 1.14 -4.59 1.00
C ALA A 192 -0.04 -5.41 0.48
N TYR A 193 0.01 -6.73 0.68
CA TYR A 193 -1.04 -7.65 0.25
C TYR A 193 -1.28 -7.55 -1.28
N GLY A 194 -0.21 -7.33 -2.05
CA GLY A 194 -0.25 -7.14 -3.51
C GLY A 194 -0.61 -5.73 -3.99
N HIS A 195 -0.73 -4.74 -3.10
CA HIS A 195 -1.07 -3.35 -3.42
C HIS A 195 0.16 -2.43 -3.62
N GLY A 196 1.39 -2.93 -3.49
CA GLY A 196 2.60 -2.13 -3.65
C GLY A 196 3.01 -1.40 -2.36
N ALA A 197 3.94 -2.00 -1.62
CA ALA A 197 4.27 -1.60 -0.25
C ALA A 197 4.74 -0.15 -0.10
N VAL A 198 5.54 0.35 -1.05
CA VAL A 198 6.13 1.69 -0.97
C VAL A 198 5.07 2.79 -0.99
N ARG A 199 4.15 2.75 -1.97
CA ARG A 199 3.11 3.78 -2.11
C ARG A 199 2.14 3.75 -0.93
N ILE A 200 1.76 2.55 -0.51
CA ILE A 200 0.88 2.35 0.65
C ILE A 200 1.56 2.85 1.93
N ALA A 201 2.85 2.57 2.14
CA ALA A 201 3.60 3.05 3.31
C ALA A 201 3.56 4.58 3.45
N HIS A 202 3.87 5.30 2.38
CA HIS A 202 3.84 6.77 2.39
C HIS A 202 2.43 7.30 2.64
N THR A 203 1.42 6.71 2.01
CA THR A 203 0.02 7.09 2.19
C THR A 203 -0.43 6.90 3.65
N VAL A 204 -0.25 5.71 4.24
CA VAL A 204 -0.75 5.46 5.60
C VAL A 204 -0.03 6.29 6.66
N LEU A 205 1.27 6.56 6.47
CA LEU A 205 2.04 7.41 7.38
C LEU A 205 1.56 8.87 7.31
N ALA A 206 1.18 9.36 6.13
CA ALA A 206 0.57 10.68 5.96
C ALA A 206 -0.83 10.78 6.59
N HIS A 207 -1.50 9.63 6.79
CA HIS A 207 -2.89 9.52 7.25
C HIS A 207 -3.03 8.90 8.65
N GLY A 208 -1.99 9.03 9.49
CA GLY A 208 -2.08 8.82 10.94
C GLY A 208 -1.49 7.49 11.46
N ALA A 209 -1.10 6.56 10.57
CA ALA A 209 -0.29 5.43 11.01
C ALA A 209 1.06 5.92 11.56
N ARG A 210 1.53 5.32 12.65
CA ARG A 210 2.80 5.72 13.30
C ARG A 210 3.92 4.72 13.06
N ARG A 211 3.57 3.49 12.71
CA ARG A 211 4.50 2.37 12.53
C ARG A 211 4.07 1.50 11.38
N LEU A 212 5.00 0.70 10.88
CA LEU A 212 4.75 -0.29 9.84
C LEU A 212 5.22 -1.67 10.31
N ALA A 213 4.66 -2.72 9.73
CA ALA A 213 5.14 -4.08 9.90
C ALA A 213 5.24 -4.83 8.57
N VAL A 214 6.30 -5.61 8.40
CA VAL A 214 6.58 -6.40 7.19
C VAL A 214 7.00 -7.82 7.59
N ALA A 215 6.96 -8.80 6.68
CA ALA A 215 7.24 -10.19 7.04
C ALA A 215 8.74 -10.49 7.18
N CYS A 216 9.59 -9.80 6.43
CA CYS A 216 11.01 -10.14 6.30
C CYS A 216 11.89 -8.93 6.00
N LEU A 217 13.21 -9.12 6.14
CA LEU A 217 14.18 -8.03 6.06
C LEU A 217 14.22 -7.35 4.69
N ASN A 218 14.10 -8.09 3.58
CA ASN A 218 14.10 -7.50 2.24
C ASN A 218 12.91 -6.55 2.02
N GLU A 219 11.73 -6.84 2.58
CA GLU A 219 10.60 -5.91 2.54
C GLU A 219 10.89 -4.63 3.34
N ALA A 220 11.50 -4.75 4.52
CA ALA A 220 11.90 -3.59 5.32
C ALA A 220 12.96 -2.74 4.60
N VAL A 221 13.96 -3.39 3.99
CA VAL A 221 15.02 -2.73 3.22
C VAL A 221 14.44 -1.98 2.02
N ALA A 222 13.48 -2.56 1.30
CA ALA A 222 12.82 -1.88 0.18
C ALA A 222 12.11 -0.60 0.64
N LEU A 223 11.42 -0.62 1.78
CA LEU A 223 10.80 0.57 2.36
C LEU A 223 11.85 1.62 2.78
N ARG A 224 12.96 1.19 3.40
CA ARG A 224 14.06 2.09 3.78
C ARG A 224 14.71 2.75 2.57
N GLN A 225 14.95 2.00 1.50
CA GLN A 225 15.48 2.52 0.24
C GLN A 225 14.51 3.52 -0.41
N ALA A 226 13.21 3.34 -0.21
CA ALA A 226 12.19 4.29 -0.64
C ALA A 226 12.01 5.52 0.29
N GLY A 227 12.93 5.72 1.25
CA GLY A 227 12.92 6.88 2.14
C GLY A 227 11.91 6.81 3.28
N VAL A 228 11.39 5.62 3.61
CA VAL A 228 10.52 5.45 4.78
C VAL A 228 11.35 5.46 6.05
N GLU A 229 11.11 6.42 6.94
CA GLU A 229 11.86 6.59 8.20
C GLU A 229 11.12 6.05 9.44
N ALA A 230 9.80 5.87 9.35
CA ALA A 230 8.97 5.39 10.45
C ALA A 230 9.46 4.02 11.00
N PRO A 231 9.21 3.68 12.28
CA PRO A 231 9.56 2.37 12.83
C PRO A 231 8.94 1.23 12.01
N ILE A 232 9.76 0.25 11.63
CA ILE A 232 9.34 -0.95 10.91
C ILE A 232 9.62 -2.17 11.80
N LEU A 233 8.57 -2.92 12.14
CA LEU A 233 8.68 -4.19 12.86
C LEU A 233 8.68 -5.37 11.88
N ILE A 234 9.60 -6.32 12.07
CA ILE A 234 9.45 -7.69 11.56
C ILE A 234 8.82 -8.52 12.68
N PRO A 235 7.52 -8.88 12.62
CA PRO A 235 6.84 -9.63 13.68
C PRO A 235 7.10 -11.14 13.60
N GLY A 236 7.81 -11.59 12.56
CA GLY A 236 8.20 -12.99 12.33
C GLY A 236 9.63 -13.30 12.79
N TYR A 237 10.16 -14.42 12.31
CA TYR A 237 11.52 -14.85 12.62
C TYR A 237 12.56 -14.01 11.84
N LEU A 238 13.49 -13.37 12.56
CA LEU A 238 14.73 -12.86 12.00
C LEU A 238 15.86 -13.85 12.34
N PRO A 239 16.52 -14.46 11.35
CA PRO A 239 17.64 -15.33 11.63
C PRO A 239 18.86 -14.57 12.17
N PRO A 240 19.68 -15.17 13.06
CA PRO A 240 20.83 -14.51 13.70
C PRO A 240 21.80 -13.83 12.72
N TRP A 241 22.06 -14.44 11.56
CA TRP A 241 22.99 -13.89 10.56
C TRP A 241 22.48 -12.60 9.90
N GLN A 242 21.19 -12.27 10.02
CA GLN A 242 20.60 -11.03 9.53
C GLN A 242 20.61 -9.90 10.57
N ALA A 243 21.01 -10.15 11.82
CA ALA A 243 21.00 -9.16 12.90
C ALA A 243 21.72 -7.86 12.52
N ARG A 244 22.95 -7.96 12.00
CA ARG A 244 23.73 -6.79 11.58
C ARG A 244 23.03 -5.96 10.50
N ALA A 245 22.44 -6.62 9.51
CA ALA A 245 21.73 -5.94 8.43
C ALA A 245 20.44 -5.28 8.93
N ALA A 246 19.69 -5.92 9.83
CA ALA A 246 18.51 -5.32 10.45
C ALA A 246 18.84 -4.01 11.19
N LEU A 247 19.96 -3.98 11.93
CA LEU A 247 20.42 -2.78 12.63
C LEU A 247 20.86 -1.66 11.68
N LEU A 248 21.61 -1.99 10.62
CA LEU A 248 22.02 -1.00 9.60
C LEU A 248 20.82 -0.33 8.92
N HIS A 249 19.71 -1.05 8.81
CA HIS A 249 18.46 -0.54 8.24
C HIS A 249 17.46 -0.05 9.29
N ASN A 250 17.86 0.09 10.57
CA ASN A 250 17.00 0.56 11.66
C ASN A 250 15.66 -0.20 11.74
N VAL A 251 15.71 -1.54 11.72
CA VAL A 251 14.54 -2.42 11.74
C VAL A 251 14.34 -2.98 13.16
N THR A 252 13.13 -2.84 13.69
CA THR A 252 12.72 -3.46 14.96
C THR A 252 12.42 -4.94 14.74
N CYS A 253 12.91 -5.80 15.63
CA CYS A 253 12.85 -7.25 15.44
C CYS A 253 11.99 -7.93 16.51
N ALA A 254 11.11 -8.85 16.11
CA ALA A 254 10.48 -9.74 17.07
C ALA A 254 11.50 -10.76 17.60
N VAL A 255 11.48 -11.02 18.91
CA VAL A 255 12.38 -11.97 19.57
C VAL A 255 11.60 -12.94 20.46
N PHE A 256 12.06 -14.18 20.44
CA PHE A 256 11.55 -15.32 21.22
C PHE A 256 12.61 -16.45 21.26
N SER A 257 13.88 -16.09 21.04
CA SER A 257 15.04 -17.01 21.04
C SER A 257 16.26 -16.26 21.56
N GLU A 258 16.99 -16.88 22.49
CA GLU A 258 18.17 -16.27 23.11
C GLU A 258 19.28 -16.04 22.09
N GLU A 259 19.45 -16.97 21.14
CA GLU A 259 20.43 -16.88 20.07
C GLU A 259 20.22 -15.60 19.24
N VAL A 260 18.97 -15.28 18.91
CA VAL A 260 18.63 -14.07 18.15
C VAL A 260 18.92 -12.81 18.96
N VAL A 261 18.57 -12.76 20.25
CA VAL A 261 18.86 -11.60 21.10
C VAL A 261 20.37 -11.41 21.28
N GLN A 262 21.13 -12.50 21.45
CA GLN A 262 22.59 -12.44 21.54
C GLN A 262 23.23 -11.92 20.25
N ALA A 263 22.75 -12.38 19.09
CA ALA A 263 23.23 -11.90 17.79
C ALA A 263 22.92 -10.40 17.58
N LEU A 264 21.73 -9.95 17.98
CA LEU A 264 21.35 -8.54 17.95
C LEU A 264 22.22 -7.70 18.89
N SER A 265 22.51 -8.19 20.10
CA SER A 265 23.39 -7.53 21.08
C SER A 265 24.84 -7.43 20.58
N ALA A 266 25.37 -8.49 19.97
CA ALA A 266 26.68 -8.48 19.34
C ALA A 266 26.75 -7.45 18.20
N ALA A 267 25.77 -7.47 17.29
CA ALA A 267 25.69 -6.51 16.20
C ALA A 267 25.54 -5.06 16.70
N ALA A 268 24.77 -4.83 17.76
CA ALA A 268 24.58 -3.52 18.37
C ALA A 268 25.90 -2.96 18.91
N ARG A 269 26.69 -3.78 19.61
CA ARG A 269 28.03 -3.40 20.09
C ARG A 269 28.97 -3.07 18.94
N ASP A 270 29.01 -3.91 17.91
CA ASP A 270 29.90 -3.72 16.76
C ASP A 270 29.58 -2.45 15.96
N LEU A 271 28.29 -2.11 15.85
CA LEU A 271 27.82 -0.93 15.12
C LEU A 271 27.71 0.32 16.00
N ARG A 272 27.95 0.21 17.31
CA ARG A 272 27.69 1.27 18.31
C ARG A 272 26.27 1.83 18.17
N SER A 273 25.31 0.94 18.01
CA SER A 273 23.89 1.26 17.83
C SER A 273 23.01 0.49 18.81
N VAL A 274 21.70 0.65 18.71
CA VAL A 274 20.71 0.01 19.58
C VAL A 274 19.82 -0.90 18.74
N ALA A 275 19.70 -2.16 19.16
CA ALA A 275 18.74 -3.11 18.61
C ALA A 275 17.40 -2.95 19.32
N ARG A 276 16.39 -2.44 18.63
CA ARG A 276 15.00 -2.39 19.13
C ARG A 276 14.34 -3.75 18.94
N VAL A 277 13.78 -4.29 20.01
CA VAL A 277 13.16 -5.61 19.99
C VAL A 277 11.74 -5.60 20.56
N HIS A 278 10.88 -6.44 20.00
CA HIS A 278 9.56 -6.74 20.53
C HIS A 278 9.50 -8.21 20.96
N LEU A 279 9.17 -8.47 22.23
CA LEU A 279 8.99 -9.83 22.71
C LEU A 279 7.71 -10.45 22.13
N LYS A 280 7.84 -11.59 21.47
CA LYS A 280 6.70 -12.35 20.94
C LYS A 280 6.24 -13.40 21.94
N VAL A 281 4.96 -13.33 22.30
CA VAL A 281 4.30 -14.33 23.16
C VAL A 281 3.30 -15.13 22.34
N ASP A 282 3.25 -16.44 22.56
CA ASP A 282 2.22 -17.33 22.03
C ASP A 282 1.18 -17.61 23.11
N THR A 283 -0.01 -17.02 22.98
CA THR A 283 -1.12 -17.25 23.91
C THR A 283 -2.14 -18.27 23.40
N GLY A 284 -1.91 -18.87 22.24
CA GLY A 284 -2.84 -19.82 21.60
C GLY A 284 -2.85 -19.82 20.06
N MET A 285 -1.89 -19.15 19.40
CA MET A 285 -1.78 -19.20 17.94
C MET A 285 -1.04 -20.47 17.48
N GLY A 286 -0.11 -20.98 18.29
CA GLY A 286 0.71 -22.15 17.97
C GLY A 286 1.65 -21.93 16.78
N ARG A 287 2.17 -20.70 16.61
CA ARG A 287 2.97 -20.33 15.42
C ARG A 287 4.38 -19.89 15.75
N LEU A 288 4.52 -18.83 16.53
CA LEU A 288 5.80 -18.24 16.95
C LEU A 288 5.57 -17.49 18.26
N GLY A 289 6.58 -17.48 19.13
CA GLY A 289 6.56 -16.83 20.43
C GLY A 289 6.88 -17.80 21.55
N LEU A 290 7.19 -17.25 22.70
CA LEU A 290 7.33 -17.99 23.95
C LEU A 290 5.95 -18.21 24.57
N PHE A 291 5.72 -19.38 25.19
CA PHE A 291 4.59 -19.55 26.08
C PHE A 291 4.71 -18.62 27.29
N PRO A 292 3.59 -18.18 27.90
CA PRO A 292 3.63 -17.26 29.04
C PRO A 292 4.62 -17.66 30.15
N GLU A 293 4.65 -18.94 30.51
CA GLU A 293 5.54 -19.51 31.53
C GLU A 293 7.03 -19.48 31.17
N GLU A 294 7.38 -19.35 29.89
CA GLU A 294 8.76 -19.29 29.41
C GLU A 294 9.31 -17.85 29.39
N VAL A 295 8.42 -16.85 29.47
CA VAL A 295 8.78 -15.44 29.28
C VAL A 295 9.67 -14.91 30.39
N LEU A 296 9.32 -15.13 31.66
CA LEU A 296 10.13 -14.66 32.78
C LEU A 296 11.55 -15.26 32.76
N PRO A 297 11.74 -16.59 32.68
CA PRO A 297 13.07 -17.20 32.57
C PRO A 297 13.87 -16.72 31.36
N PHE A 298 13.19 -16.37 30.26
CA PHE A 298 13.84 -15.80 29.08
C PHE A 298 14.33 -14.36 29.31
N LEU A 299 13.52 -13.52 29.94
CA LEU A 299 13.89 -12.13 30.24
C LEU A 299 15.02 -12.06 31.26
N GLU A 300 15.02 -12.91 32.29
CA GLU A 300 16.12 -12.97 33.27
C GLU A 300 17.51 -13.16 32.61
N ARG A 301 17.57 -13.90 31.50
CA ARG A 301 18.79 -14.17 30.75
C ARG A 301 19.13 -13.12 29.70
N THR A 302 18.15 -12.36 29.22
CA THR A 302 18.30 -11.52 28.02
C THR A 302 18.06 -10.03 28.24
N TRP A 303 17.38 -9.64 29.32
CA TRP A 303 16.92 -8.27 29.55
C TRP A 303 18.06 -7.25 29.56
N HIS A 304 19.16 -7.60 30.23
CA HIS A 304 20.31 -6.73 30.43
C HIS A 304 21.42 -6.89 29.37
N LEU A 305 21.14 -7.57 28.26
CA LEU A 305 22.12 -7.70 27.18
C LEU A 305 22.46 -6.32 26.58
N PRO A 306 23.75 -5.99 26.41
CA PRO A 306 24.17 -4.65 25.99
C PRO A 306 23.66 -4.32 24.59
N GLY A 307 23.18 -3.08 24.42
CA GLY A 307 22.68 -2.57 23.15
C GLY A 307 21.27 -3.05 22.77
N ILE A 308 20.59 -3.81 23.63
CA ILE A 308 19.19 -4.20 23.43
C ILE A 308 18.26 -3.16 24.06
N LEU A 309 17.23 -2.74 23.31
CA LEU A 309 16.12 -1.93 23.79
C LEU A 309 14.82 -2.71 23.61
N TRP A 310 14.22 -3.14 24.72
CA TRP A 310 12.91 -3.79 24.77
C TRP A 310 11.80 -2.76 24.54
N GLU A 311 11.46 -2.56 23.28
CA GLU A 311 10.49 -1.53 22.85
C GLU A 311 9.04 -2.01 23.04
N GLY A 312 8.78 -3.31 22.92
CA GLY A 312 7.42 -3.82 23.08
C GLY A 312 7.27 -5.31 23.34
N ILE A 313 6.02 -5.73 23.56
CA ILE A 313 5.60 -7.12 23.78
C ILE A 313 4.26 -7.37 23.07
N PHE A 314 4.09 -8.55 22.47
CA PHE A 314 2.88 -8.83 21.69
C PHE A 314 2.50 -10.29 21.50
N THR A 315 1.18 -10.51 21.44
CA THR A 315 0.57 -11.77 21.01
C THR A 315 -0.18 -11.63 19.66
N HIS A 316 -0.77 -12.71 19.16
CA HIS A 316 -1.62 -12.73 17.97
C HIS A 316 -2.82 -13.65 18.20
N PHE A 317 -4.02 -13.18 17.87
CA PHE A 317 -5.24 -13.97 17.99
C PHE A 317 -5.43 -14.89 16.78
N SER A 318 -5.90 -16.11 17.02
CA SER A 318 -6.09 -17.14 16.00
C SER A 318 -7.46 -17.10 15.34
N VAL A 319 -8.49 -16.70 16.08
CA VAL A 319 -9.91 -16.84 15.70
C VAL A 319 -10.75 -15.59 16.00
N ALA A 320 -10.10 -14.42 16.12
CA ALA A 320 -10.80 -13.15 16.36
C ALA A 320 -11.77 -12.78 15.22
N ASP A 321 -11.66 -13.41 14.07
CA ASP A 321 -12.51 -13.29 12.89
C ASP A 321 -13.67 -14.29 12.83
N ASP A 322 -13.89 -15.10 13.89
CA ASP A 322 -15.04 -15.99 14.03
C ASP A 322 -15.79 -15.75 15.35
N PRO A 323 -16.98 -15.13 15.33
CA PRO A 323 -17.78 -14.91 16.53
C PRO A 323 -18.14 -16.17 17.32
N ALA A 324 -18.18 -17.34 16.68
CA ALA A 324 -18.44 -18.59 17.39
C ALA A 324 -17.29 -19.00 18.33
N GLU A 325 -16.08 -18.48 18.08
CA GLU A 325 -14.85 -18.80 18.80
C GLU A 325 -14.40 -17.65 19.72
N ASP A 326 -15.29 -16.68 19.99
CA ASP A 326 -15.02 -15.57 20.92
C ASP A 326 -14.48 -16.03 22.27
N PRO A 327 -15.00 -17.10 22.92
CA PRO A 327 -14.44 -17.59 24.18
C PRO A 327 -12.94 -17.91 24.09
N TYR A 328 -12.45 -18.38 22.95
CA TYR A 328 -11.03 -18.66 22.76
C TYR A 328 -10.22 -17.37 22.61
N THR A 329 -10.73 -16.39 21.87
CA THR A 329 -10.07 -15.07 21.75
C THR A 329 -10.00 -14.37 23.10
N GLU A 330 -11.07 -14.41 23.90
CA GLU A 330 -11.12 -13.87 25.26
C GLU A 330 -10.13 -14.59 26.19
N GLU A 331 -10.00 -15.90 26.07
CA GLU A 331 -9.00 -16.68 26.79
C GLU A 331 -7.57 -16.24 26.43
N GLN A 332 -7.28 -16.02 25.14
CA GLN A 332 -5.99 -15.48 24.70
C GLN A 332 -5.71 -14.08 25.28
N ILE A 333 -6.73 -13.21 25.37
CA ILE A 333 -6.62 -11.88 25.98
C ILE A 333 -6.31 -12.00 27.47
N ARG A 334 -7.03 -12.89 28.18
CA ARG A 334 -6.86 -13.11 29.62
C ARG A 334 -5.44 -13.62 29.95
N ARG A 335 -4.93 -14.60 29.20
CA ARG A 335 -3.56 -15.11 29.34
C ARG A 335 -2.52 -14.02 29.12
N PHE A 336 -2.69 -13.21 28.07
CA PHE A 336 -1.76 -12.14 27.77
C PHE A 336 -1.77 -11.07 28.86
N THR A 337 -2.94 -10.68 29.35
CA THR A 337 -3.10 -9.68 30.41
C THR A 337 -2.49 -10.16 31.72
N ALA A 338 -2.74 -11.42 32.12
CA ALA A 338 -2.16 -12.00 33.33
C ALA A 338 -0.61 -12.03 33.28
N LEU A 339 -0.04 -12.36 32.11
CA LEU A 339 1.40 -12.28 31.90
C LEU A 339 1.92 -10.84 32.05
N LEU A 340 1.25 -9.84 31.47
CA LEU A 340 1.68 -8.44 31.60
C LEU A 340 1.70 -7.99 33.07
N GLU A 341 0.69 -8.37 33.85
CA GLU A 341 0.64 -8.08 35.29
C GLU A 341 1.75 -8.79 36.09
N GLU A 342 2.13 -10.00 35.68
CA GLU A 342 3.24 -10.73 36.26
C GLU A 342 4.59 -10.06 35.95
N LEU A 343 4.78 -9.62 34.71
CA LEU A 343 5.99 -8.92 34.26
C LEU A 343 6.16 -7.57 34.95
N GLU A 344 5.08 -6.80 35.10
CA GLU A 344 5.08 -5.53 35.84
C GLU A 344 5.52 -5.75 37.30
N ARG A 345 4.98 -6.78 37.97
CA ARG A 345 5.37 -7.14 39.35
C ARG A 345 6.82 -7.58 39.46
N ALA A 346 7.37 -8.18 38.41
CA ALA A 346 8.78 -8.56 38.32
C ALA A 346 9.71 -7.41 37.89
N GLY A 347 9.17 -6.22 37.61
CA GLY A 347 9.94 -5.03 37.22
C GLY A 347 10.26 -4.93 35.72
N TYR A 348 9.68 -5.79 34.88
CA TYR A 348 9.85 -5.75 33.42
C TYR A 348 8.75 -4.90 32.78
N HIS A 349 9.13 -3.72 32.27
CA HIS A 349 8.19 -2.76 31.69
C HIS A 349 8.38 -2.66 30.17
N PHE A 350 7.30 -2.79 29.41
CA PHE A 350 7.31 -2.69 27.95
C PHE A 350 6.49 -1.47 27.50
N PRO A 351 7.11 -0.47 26.82
CA PRO A 351 6.39 0.72 26.38
C PRO A 351 5.26 0.43 25.40
N LEU A 352 5.43 -0.54 24.51
CA LEU A 352 4.41 -0.92 23.52
C LEU A 352 3.84 -2.30 23.82
N VAL A 353 2.54 -2.38 24.02
CA VAL A 353 1.79 -3.61 24.21
C VAL A 353 0.78 -3.70 23.09
N HIS A 354 0.79 -4.81 22.34
CA HIS A 354 -0.12 -4.96 21.21
C HIS A 354 -0.60 -6.38 20.99
N ALA A 355 -1.86 -6.55 20.61
CA ALA A 355 -2.43 -7.87 20.29
C ALA A 355 -3.30 -7.82 19.03
N SER A 356 -4.13 -6.78 18.90
CA SER A 356 -5.15 -6.68 17.85
C SER A 356 -4.60 -6.72 16.42
N ASN A 357 -5.07 -7.71 15.65
CA ASN A 357 -5.10 -7.68 14.19
C ASN A 357 -6.36 -6.91 13.71
N SER A 358 -6.64 -6.90 12.40
CA SER A 358 -7.84 -6.24 11.86
C SER A 358 -9.13 -6.70 12.55
N ALA A 359 -9.36 -8.00 12.71
CA ALA A 359 -10.59 -8.53 13.33
C ALA A 359 -10.72 -8.10 14.79
N ALA A 360 -9.63 -8.23 15.55
CA ALA A 360 -9.64 -7.88 16.97
C ALA A 360 -9.79 -6.37 17.23
N LEU A 361 -9.23 -5.51 16.36
CA LEU A 361 -9.46 -4.07 16.42
C LEU A 361 -10.95 -3.71 16.31
N LEU A 362 -11.66 -4.39 15.41
CA LEU A 362 -13.08 -4.16 15.15
C LEU A 362 -13.97 -4.69 16.28
N ARG A 363 -13.58 -5.80 16.92
CA ARG A 363 -14.49 -6.56 17.80
C ARG A 363 -14.16 -6.52 19.29
N PHE A 364 -12.90 -6.33 19.66
CA PHE A 364 -12.44 -6.45 21.05
C PHE A 364 -11.71 -5.17 21.50
N PRO A 365 -12.43 -4.12 21.95
CA PRO A 365 -11.83 -2.88 22.43
C PRO A 365 -10.77 -3.08 23.53
N GLN A 366 -10.99 -4.05 24.42
CA GLN A 366 -10.06 -4.42 25.49
C GLN A 366 -8.71 -4.97 24.99
N ALA A 367 -8.65 -5.46 23.75
CA ALA A 367 -7.44 -6.03 23.16
C ALA A 367 -6.59 -5.01 22.37
N ARG A 368 -7.03 -3.74 22.31
CA ARG A 368 -6.33 -2.68 21.57
C ARG A 368 -5.03 -2.26 22.25
N PHE A 369 -4.96 -2.37 23.58
CA PHE A 369 -3.82 -1.92 24.38
C PHE A 369 -3.38 -0.52 23.96
N ASN A 370 -2.10 -0.28 23.68
CA ASN A 370 -1.62 1.03 23.19
C ASN A 370 -1.10 0.99 21.74
N LEU A 371 -1.20 -0.15 21.06
CA LEU A 371 -0.80 -0.30 19.66
C LEU A 371 -1.62 -1.40 18.96
N VAL A 372 -2.19 -1.10 17.79
CA VAL A 372 -2.98 -2.05 16.98
C VAL A 372 -2.32 -2.34 15.64
N ARG A 373 -2.58 -3.51 15.06
CA ARG A 373 -1.93 -4.01 13.83
C ARG A 373 -2.90 -4.35 12.70
N PRO A 374 -3.67 -3.38 12.15
CA PRO A 374 -4.52 -3.66 11.01
C PRO A 374 -3.69 -4.01 9.77
N GLY A 375 -4.16 -5.03 9.05
CA GLY A 375 -3.65 -5.42 7.73
C GLY A 375 -4.77 -5.31 6.71
N ILE A 376 -5.59 -6.37 6.59
CA ILE A 376 -6.61 -6.48 5.53
C ILE A 376 -7.63 -5.33 5.48
N ALA A 377 -8.02 -4.80 6.65
CA ALA A 377 -9.05 -3.77 6.74
C ALA A 377 -8.61 -2.43 6.13
N LEU A 378 -7.28 -2.19 6.05
CA LEU A 378 -6.74 -1.02 5.36
C LEU A 378 -7.15 -1.00 3.88
N TYR A 379 -7.20 -2.17 3.25
CA TYR A 379 -7.47 -2.30 1.82
C TYR A 379 -8.98 -2.31 1.50
N GLY A 380 -9.84 -2.05 2.49
CA GLY A 380 -11.29 -2.11 2.36
C GLY A 380 -11.83 -3.53 2.25
N LEU A 381 -11.08 -4.50 2.75
CA LEU A 381 -11.41 -5.93 2.70
C LEU A 381 -11.70 -6.47 4.11
N ALA A 382 -12.77 -7.26 4.23
CA ALA A 382 -13.21 -7.78 5.52
C ALA A 382 -12.28 -8.88 6.06
N PRO A 383 -11.99 -8.94 7.37
CA PRO A 383 -11.23 -10.05 7.95
C PRO A 383 -11.85 -11.42 7.69
N SER A 384 -13.17 -11.51 7.70
CA SER A 384 -13.93 -12.70 7.31
C SER A 384 -15.34 -12.29 6.90
N VAL A 385 -16.11 -13.20 6.29
CA VAL A 385 -17.53 -12.99 6.00
C VAL A 385 -18.34 -12.74 7.28
N LYS A 386 -17.92 -13.35 8.41
CA LYS A 386 -18.57 -13.21 9.72
C LYS A 386 -18.22 -11.90 10.43
N VAL A 387 -17.16 -11.22 9.98
CA VAL A 387 -16.67 -9.96 10.55
C VAL A 387 -16.57 -8.92 9.44
N PRO A 388 -17.70 -8.35 9.01
CA PRO A 388 -17.70 -7.33 7.98
C PRO A 388 -17.03 -6.04 8.46
N LEU A 389 -16.55 -5.24 7.51
CA LEU A 389 -16.08 -3.89 7.82
C LEU A 389 -17.27 -2.99 8.21
N PRO A 390 -17.07 -2.05 9.16
CA PRO A 390 -18.05 -1.01 9.42
C PRO A 390 -18.37 -0.19 8.16
N PRO A 391 -19.52 0.51 8.12
CA PRO A 391 -19.83 1.43 7.02
C PRO A 391 -18.72 2.46 6.79
N GLY A 392 -18.47 2.77 5.51
CA GLY A 392 -17.53 3.80 5.08
C GLY A 392 -16.21 3.27 4.51
N PHE A 393 -15.79 2.05 4.87
CA PHE A 393 -14.60 1.45 4.26
C PHE A 393 -14.77 1.22 2.75
N ARG A 394 -13.69 1.39 2.00
CA ARG A 394 -13.70 1.36 0.52
C ARG A 394 -12.66 0.37 -0.01
N PRO A 395 -13.03 -0.60 -0.87
CA PRO A 395 -12.06 -1.45 -1.55
C PRO A 395 -11.08 -0.62 -2.38
N ALA A 396 -9.79 -0.83 -2.16
CA ALA A 396 -8.75 -0.01 -2.78
C ALA A 396 -8.20 -0.57 -4.11
N LEU A 397 -8.57 -1.80 -4.48
CA LEU A 397 -7.97 -2.51 -5.62
C LEU A 397 -9.00 -2.86 -6.68
N ARG A 398 -8.65 -2.57 -7.95
CA ARG A 398 -9.37 -3.09 -9.13
C ARG A 398 -8.39 -3.85 -10.00
N PHE A 399 -8.71 -5.08 -10.38
CA PHE A 399 -7.86 -5.89 -11.24
C PHE A 399 -8.50 -5.98 -12.62
N LYS A 400 -7.78 -5.59 -13.67
CA LYS A 400 -8.33 -5.41 -15.01
C LYS A 400 -7.42 -5.97 -16.09
N THR A 401 -8.04 -6.23 -17.24
CA THR A 401 -7.37 -6.56 -18.49
C THR A 401 -8.15 -5.99 -19.67
N MET A 402 -7.81 -6.40 -20.88
CA MET A 402 -8.55 -6.05 -22.09
C MET A 402 -8.80 -7.26 -22.97
N VAL A 403 -9.76 -7.16 -23.86
CA VAL A 403 -9.97 -8.18 -24.89
C VAL A 403 -8.83 -8.10 -25.91
N ALA A 404 -8.06 -9.18 -26.06
CA ALA A 404 -7.00 -9.27 -27.07
C ALA A 404 -7.57 -9.67 -28.44
N GLN A 405 -8.52 -10.60 -28.46
CA GLN A 405 -9.14 -11.10 -29.69
C GLN A 405 -10.57 -11.56 -29.42
N VAL A 406 -11.43 -11.44 -30.42
CA VAL A 406 -12.77 -12.04 -30.42
C VAL A 406 -12.89 -12.92 -31.66
N ARG A 407 -13.44 -14.12 -31.51
CA ARG A 407 -13.63 -15.06 -32.63
C ARG A 407 -14.91 -15.86 -32.47
N ASP A 408 -15.61 -16.06 -33.59
CA ASP A 408 -16.75 -16.96 -33.68
C ASP A 408 -16.29 -18.39 -33.94
N PHE A 409 -16.85 -19.34 -33.19
CA PHE A 409 -16.56 -20.77 -33.28
C PHE A 409 -17.82 -21.56 -33.65
N PRO A 410 -17.75 -22.52 -34.60
CA PRO A 410 -18.86 -23.41 -34.88
C PRO A 410 -19.09 -24.40 -33.72
N PRO A 411 -20.26 -25.07 -33.67
CA PRO A 411 -20.53 -26.14 -32.70
C PRO A 411 -19.45 -27.24 -32.71
N GLY A 412 -19.12 -27.80 -31.54
CA GLY A 412 -18.14 -28.87 -31.37
C GLY A 412 -16.67 -28.44 -31.31
N SER A 413 -16.38 -27.14 -31.46
CA SER A 413 -15.04 -26.56 -31.38
C SER A 413 -14.44 -26.74 -29.99
N SER A 414 -13.18 -27.14 -29.89
CA SER A 414 -12.48 -27.30 -28.60
C SER A 414 -11.79 -26.01 -28.17
N ILE A 415 -11.95 -25.62 -26.91
CA ILE A 415 -11.35 -24.40 -26.35
C ILE A 415 -10.32 -24.77 -25.28
N SER A 416 -9.12 -24.21 -25.41
CA SER A 416 -7.99 -24.34 -24.48
C SER A 416 -7.45 -25.77 -24.29
N TYR A 417 -6.48 -25.92 -23.39
CA TYR A 417 -5.78 -27.16 -23.09
C TYR A 417 -6.70 -28.25 -22.55
N GLY A 418 -6.37 -29.49 -22.89
CA GLY A 418 -7.10 -30.68 -22.44
C GLY A 418 -8.50 -30.80 -23.03
N ARG A 419 -8.95 -29.84 -23.87
CA ARG A 419 -10.27 -29.84 -24.51
C ARG A 419 -11.41 -30.01 -23.51
N THR A 420 -11.26 -29.43 -22.31
CA THR A 420 -12.25 -29.53 -21.22
C THR A 420 -13.52 -28.76 -21.51
N TYR A 421 -13.49 -27.86 -22.49
CA TYR A 421 -14.66 -27.18 -23.00
C TYR A 421 -14.81 -27.42 -24.51
N ARG A 422 -16.05 -27.68 -24.93
CA ARG A 422 -16.46 -27.79 -26.32
C ARG A 422 -17.71 -26.95 -26.54
N THR A 423 -17.73 -26.21 -27.64
CA THR A 423 -18.87 -25.35 -27.94
C THR A 423 -20.11 -26.19 -28.21
N SER A 424 -21.25 -25.83 -27.57
CA SER A 424 -22.53 -26.52 -27.76
C SER A 424 -23.33 -25.99 -28.96
N GLY A 425 -23.00 -24.79 -29.41
CA GLY A 425 -23.61 -24.10 -30.55
C GLY A 425 -22.60 -23.19 -31.25
N GLN A 426 -23.09 -22.29 -32.11
CA GLN A 426 -22.27 -21.18 -32.58
C GLN A 426 -22.03 -20.25 -31.39
N GLN A 427 -20.76 -20.09 -31.01
CA GLN A 427 -20.38 -19.31 -29.84
C GLN A 427 -19.27 -18.32 -30.19
N ARG A 428 -19.35 -17.14 -29.59
CA ARG A 428 -18.35 -16.09 -29.67
C ARG A 428 -17.47 -16.15 -28.44
N ILE A 429 -16.18 -16.35 -28.65
CA ILE A 429 -15.19 -16.46 -27.57
C ILE A 429 -14.24 -15.26 -27.65
N ALA A 430 -14.04 -14.60 -26.51
CA ALA A 430 -13.02 -13.57 -26.34
C ALA A 430 -11.77 -14.17 -25.65
N VAL A 431 -10.60 -13.72 -26.09
CA VAL A 431 -9.29 -14.08 -25.52
C VAL A 431 -8.77 -12.90 -24.72
N LEU A 432 -8.37 -13.17 -23.47
CA LEU A 432 -7.88 -12.19 -22.51
C LEU A 432 -6.41 -12.46 -22.20
N PRO A 433 -5.51 -11.46 -22.22
CA PRO A 433 -4.09 -11.60 -21.93
C PRO A 433 -3.79 -11.62 -20.42
N VAL A 434 -4.50 -12.50 -19.71
CA VAL A 434 -4.32 -12.77 -18.29
C VAL A 434 -4.33 -14.27 -18.04
N GLY A 435 -3.40 -14.76 -17.22
CA GLY A 435 -3.31 -16.16 -16.87
C GLY A 435 -2.72 -16.41 -15.49
N TYR A 436 -2.41 -17.67 -15.18
CA TYR A 436 -1.99 -18.05 -13.83
C TYR A 436 -0.65 -17.45 -13.42
N ALA A 437 0.21 -17.04 -14.37
CA ALA A 437 1.44 -16.33 -14.04
C ALA A 437 1.22 -14.83 -13.73
N ASP A 438 -0.03 -14.33 -13.86
CA ASP A 438 -0.46 -13.02 -13.33
C ASP A 438 -1.13 -13.12 -11.95
N GLY A 439 -1.38 -14.34 -11.45
CA GLY A 439 -2.21 -14.58 -10.26
C GLY A 439 -3.64 -15.05 -10.58
N PHE A 440 -4.00 -15.21 -11.87
CA PHE A 440 -5.32 -15.69 -12.28
C PHE A 440 -5.40 -17.22 -12.15
N ARG A 441 -5.72 -17.71 -10.94
CA ARG A 441 -5.63 -19.12 -10.55
C ARG A 441 -6.30 -20.08 -11.55
N ARG A 442 -5.56 -21.13 -11.91
CA ARG A 442 -5.99 -22.16 -12.88
C ARG A 442 -6.76 -23.33 -12.26
N ALA A 443 -6.39 -23.77 -11.06
CA ALA A 443 -6.85 -25.02 -10.46
C ALA A 443 -6.64 -25.02 -8.93
N PRO A 444 -7.31 -25.92 -8.16
CA PRO A 444 -8.37 -26.84 -8.60
C PRO A 444 -9.67 -26.11 -8.95
N HIS A 445 -9.85 -24.90 -8.42
CA HIS A 445 -10.91 -23.96 -8.78
C HIS A 445 -10.33 -22.75 -9.52
N HIS A 446 -11.17 -22.04 -10.28
CA HIS A 446 -10.83 -20.83 -11.03
C HIS A 446 -11.88 -19.74 -10.79
N TRP A 447 -11.63 -18.54 -11.31
CA TRP A 447 -12.39 -17.32 -11.02
C TRP A 447 -13.84 -17.32 -11.49
N GLY A 448 -14.21 -18.25 -12.37
CA GLY A 448 -15.59 -18.46 -12.85
C GLY A 448 -15.95 -17.55 -14.02
N GLU A 449 -15.87 -16.24 -13.84
CA GLU A 449 -16.31 -15.24 -14.82
C GLU A 449 -15.60 -13.90 -14.62
N VAL A 450 -15.78 -13.01 -15.60
CA VAL A 450 -15.25 -11.64 -15.63
C VAL A 450 -16.36 -10.68 -16.05
N LEU A 451 -16.17 -9.37 -15.90
CA LEU A 451 -17.10 -8.37 -16.45
C LEU A 451 -16.58 -7.79 -17.76
N ILE A 452 -17.45 -7.79 -18.78
CA ILE A 452 -17.20 -7.14 -20.07
C ILE A 452 -18.45 -6.34 -20.46
N ARG A 453 -18.28 -5.03 -20.69
CA ARG A 453 -19.37 -4.08 -20.97
C ARG A 453 -20.50 -4.14 -19.94
N GLY A 454 -20.14 -4.29 -18.66
CA GLY A 454 -21.07 -4.35 -17.54
C GLY A 454 -21.94 -5.61 -17.51
N ARG A 455 -21.48 -6.71 -18.13
CA ARG A 455 -22.14 -8.02 -18.07
C ARG A 455 -21.13 -9.11 -17.72
N ARG A 456 -21.55 -10.09 -16.93
CA ARG A 456 -20.75 -11.26 -16.56
C ARG A 456 -20.54 -12.19 -17.75
N ALA A 457 -19.29 -12.61 -17.97
CA ALA A 457 -18.84 -13.48 -19.05
C ALA A 457 -18.10 -14.70 -18.47
N PRO A 458 -18.59 -15.94 -18.65
CA PRO A 458 -17.99 -17.11 -18.04
C PRO A 458 -16.66 -17.50 -18.69
N ILE A 459 -15.71 -17.94 -17.87
CA ILE A 459 -14.44 -18.53 -18.31
C ILE A 459 -14.73 -19.91 -18.90
N VAL A 460 -14.16 -20.18 -20.07
CA VAL A 460 -14.33 -21.44 -20.79
C VAL A 460 -12.99 -22.08 -21.12
N GLY A 461 -12.93 -23.40 -20.93
CA GLY A 461 -11.67 -24.15 -21.03
C GLY A 461 -10.77 -23.92 -19.83
N ARG A 462 -9.49 -24.27 -19.95
CA ARG A 462 -8.50 -24.06 -18.89
C ARG A 462 -7.86 -22.68 -18.98
N VAL A 463 -7.60 -22.06 -17.83
CA VAL A 463 -6.70 -20.90 -17.74
C VAL A 463 -5.29 -21.31 -18.16
N CYS A 464 -4.68 -20.55 -19.07
CA CYS A 464 -3.31 -20.75 -19.53
C CYS A 464 -2.32 -19.89 -18.71
N MET A 465 -1.03 -19.96 -19.03
CA MET A 465 0.00 -19.18 -18.32
C MET A 465 -0.25 -17.68 -18.44
N ASP A 466 -0.60 -17.22 -19.64
CA ASP A 466 -0.70 -15.79 -19.98
C ASP A 466 -2.05 -15.42 -20.63
N TYR A 467 -2.91 -16.40 -20.89
CA TYR A 467 -4.18 -16.18 -21.58
C TYR A 467 -5.33 -16.95 -20.95
N THR A 468 -6.53 -16.38 -21.07
CA THR A 468 -7.80 -16.99 -20.67
C THR A 468 -8.84 -16.76 -21.75
N MET A 469 -9.78 -17.70 -21.90
CA MET A 469 -10.88 -17.59 -22.85
C MET A 469 -12.19 -17.41 -22.10
N VAL A 470 -13.06 -16.53 -22.59
CA VAL A 470 -14.37 -16.26 -22.01
C VAL A 470 -15.45 -16.29 -23.10
N GLU A 471 -16.61 -16.84 -22.77
CA GLU A 471 -17.77 -16.90 -23.66
C GLU A 471 -18.53 -15.57 -23.61
N VAL A 472 -18.78 -14.96 -24.77
CA VAL A 472 -19.37 -13.61 -24.87
C VAL A 472 -20.50 -13.54 -25.89
N SER A 473 -21.12 -14.66 -26.27
CA SER A 473 -22.20 -14.65 -27.28
C SER A 473 -23.39 -13.78 -26.88
N HIS A 474 -23.70 -13.73 -25.58
CA HIS A 474 -24.80 -12.92 -25.03
C HIS A 474 -24.44 -11.43 -24.86
N ILE A 475 -23.18 -11.03 -25.09
CA ILE A 475 -22.72 -9.65 -24.88
C ILE A 475 -22.50 -8.97 -26.24
N PRO A 476 -23.40 -8.08 -26.67
CA PRO A 476 -23.32 -7.48 -28.00
C PRO A 476 -22.13 -6.52 -28.14
N GLY A 477 -21.47 -6.61 -29.29
CA GLY A 477 -20.46 -5.66 -29.74
C GLY A 477 -19.07 -5.79 -29.09
N VAL A 478 -18.82 -6.83 -28.28
CA VAL A 478 -17.49 -7.10 -27.72
C VAL A 478 -16.43 -7.14 -28.82
N ARG A 479 -15.36 -6.37 -28.65
CA ARG A 479 -14.26 -6.23 -29.61
C ARG A 479 -12.91 -6.16 -28.90
N ALA A 480 -11.83 -6.37 -29.66
CA ALA A 480 -10.48 -6.16 -29.15
C ALA A 480 -10.30 -4.73 -28.60
N GLY A 481 -9.59 -4.61 -27.48
CA GLY A 481 -9.37 -3.37 -26.74
C GLY A 481 -10.51 -2.95 -25.81
N ASP A 482 -11.62 -3.69 -25.75
CA ASP A 482 -12.64 -3.47 -24.72
C ASP A 482 -12.07 -3.83 -23.34
N GLU A 483 -12.36 -3.01 -22.33
CA GLU A 483 -11.94 -3.23 -20.94
C GLU A 483 -12.67 -4.42 -20.33
N VAL A 484 -11.92 -5.23 -19.58
CA VAL A 484 -12.42 -6.37 -18.82
C VAL A 484 -12.07 -6.19 -17.35
N VAL A 485 -13.05 -6.29 -16.46
CA VAL A 485 -12.85 -6.21 -15.01
C VAL A 485 -12.83 -7.63 -14.43
N LEU A 486 -11.74 -7.96 -13.75
CA LEU A 486 -11.51 -9.23 -13.07
C LEU A 486 -11.90 -9.14 -11.59
N ILE A 487 -11.57 -8.02 -10.94
CA ILE A 487 -12.05 -7.59 -9.62
C ILE A 487 -12.41 -6.11 -9.70
N GLY A 488 -13.59 -5.75 -9.17
CA GLY A 488 -14.12 -4.39 -9.13
C GLY A 488 -15.44 -4.25 -9.89
N ARG A 489 -15.85 -3.00 -10.09
CA ARG A 489 -17.13 -2.63 -10.70
C ARG A 489 -17.01 -2.26 -12.18
N GLN A 490 -17.98 -2.66 -12.99
CA GLN A 490 -18.16 -2.19 -14.37
C GLN A 490 -19.66 -1.98 -14.64
N GLY A 491 -20.09 -0.72 -14.81
CA GLY A 491 -21.53 -0.39 -14.87
C GLY A 491 -22.21 -0.66 -13.53
N GLU A 492 -23.34 -1.37 -13.55
CA GLU A 492 -24.06 -1.78 -12.33
C GLU A 492 -23.60 -3.13 -11.76
N GLU A 493 -22.72 -3.85 -12.47
CA GLU A 493 -22.18 -5.14 -12.02
C GLU A 493 -20.84 -4.97 -11.31
N GLU A 494 -20.58 -5.85 -10.33
CA GLU A 494 -19.34 -5.88 -9.56
C GLU A 494 -18.91 -7.31 -9.28
N ILE A 495 -17.61 -7.59 -9.39
CA ILE A 495 -16.98 -8.82 -8.89
C ILE A 495 -16.09 -8.43 -7.72
N THR A 496 -16.47 -8.83 -6.51
CA THR A 496 -15.69 -8.51 -5.30
C THR A 496 -14.55 -9.51 -5.09
N VAL A 497 -13.57 -9.13 -4.25
CA VAL A 497 -12.48 -10.05 -3.86
C VAL A 497 -13.04 -11.25 -3.08
N GLU A 498 -14.04 -11.02 -2.23
CA GLU A 498 -14.73 -12.05 -1.45
C GLU A 498 -15.45 -13.05 -2.34
N GLU A 499 -16.12 -12.59 -3.40
CA GLU A 499 -16.77 -13.46 -4.40
C GLU A 499 -15.74 -14.35 -5.11
N VAL A 500 -14.59 -13.77 -5.48
CA VAL A 500 -13.48 -14.54 -6.07
C VAL A 500 -12.93 -15.55 -5.05
N ALA A 501 -12.75 -15.15 -3.80
CA ALA A 501 -12.23 -16.02 -2.74
C ALA A 501 -13.12 -17.25 -2.52
N GLU A 502 -14.44 -17.04 -2.47
CA GLU A 502 -15.43 -18.12 -2.34
C GLU A 502 -15.30 -19.12 -3.50
N ARG A 503 -15.25 -18.63 -4.74
CA ARG A 503 -15.09 -19.48 -5.93
C ARG A 503 -13.79 -20.27 -5.93
N LEU A 504 -12.73 -19.68 -5.40
CA LEU A 504 -11.41 -20.32 -5.31
C LEU A 504 -11.27 -21.26 -4.10
N GLY A 505 -12.26 -21.28 -3.19
CA GLY A 505 -12.19 -22.04 -1.94
C GLY A 505 -11.13 -21.51 -0.98
N THR A 506 -11.02 -20.19 -0.87
CA THR A 506 -10.01 -19.50 -0.07
C THR A 506 -10.54 -18.20 0.55
N ILE A 507 -9.65 -17.35 1.05
CA ILE A 507 -9.92 -16.06 1.68
C ILE A 507 -9.40 -14.90 0.82
N ASN A 508 -10.01 -13.71 0.98
CA ASN A 508 -9.64 -12.50 0.25
C ASN A 508 -8.14 -12.15 0.38
N TYR A 509 -7.52 -12.42 1.53
CA TYR A 509 -6.08 -12.29 1.75
C TYR A 509 -5.24 -13.01 0.68
N GLU A 510 -5.60 -14.26 0.35
CA GLU A 510 -4.86 -15.06 -0.65
C GLU A 510 -5.09 -14.47 -2.04
N VAL A 511 -6.32 -14.07 -2.37
CA VAL A 511 -6.67 -13.53 -3.69
C VAL A 511 -5.83 -12.32 -4.06
N VAL A 512 -5.75 -11.30 -3.18
CA VAL A 512 -5.00 -10.07 -3.50
C VAL A 512 -3.48 -10.26 -3.42
N SER A 513 -2.99 -11.06 -2.46
CA SER A 513 -1.55 -11.30 -2.29
C SER A 513 -0.95 -12.20 -3.38
N GLN A 514 -1.79 -12.93 -4.14
CA GLN A 514 -1.35 -13.76 -5.27
C GLN A 514 -1.33 -13.02 -6.61
N ILE A 515 -1.71 -11.74 -6.67
CA ILE A 515 -1.50 -10.94 -7.88
C ILE A 515 0.00 -10.72 -8.04
N LEU A 516 0.60 -11.29 -9.07
CA LEU A 516 2.06 -11.38 -9.17
C LEU A 516 2.69 -10.06 -9.63
N ALA A 517 3.96 -9.84 -9.28
CA ALA A 517 4.69 -8.58 -9.51
C ALA A 517 4.74 -8.14 -10.99
N ARG A 518 4.61 -9.08 -11.94
CA ARG A 518 4.57 -8.78 -13.37
C ARG A 518 3.33 -8.00 -13.81
N VAL A 519 2.29 -7.96 -12.97
CA VAL A 519 1.10 -7.12 -13.20
C VAL A 519 1.40 -5.71 -12.71
N PRO A 520 1.48 -4.69 -13.57
CA PRO A 520 1.73 -3.32 -13.14
C PRO A 520 0.63 -2.81 -12.23
N ARG A 521 1.02 -2.07 -11.19
CA ARG A 521 0.12 -1.33 -10.29
C ARG A 521 0.09 0.13 -10.69
N LEU A 522 -1.07 0.63 -11.06
CA LEU A 522 -1.35 2.02 -11.38
C LEU A 522 -2.04 2.66 -10.19
N VAL A 523 -1.75 3.93 -9.92
CA VAL A 523 -2.48 4.77 -8.96
C VAL A 523 -3.42 5.66 -9.74
#